data_AF-A0AB33ZTP2-F1
#
_entry.id   AF-A0AB33ZTP2-F1
#
_cell.length_a   1.000
_cell.length_b   1.000
_cell.length_c   1.000
_cell.angle_alpha   90.00
_cell.angle_beta   90.00
_cell.angle_gamma   90.00
#
_symmetry.space_group_name_H-M   'P 1'
#
loop_
_entity.id
_entity.type
_entity.pdbx_description
1 polymer ?
#
loop_
_entity_poly.entity_id
_entity_poly.type
_entity_poly.pdbx_seq_one_letter_code
_entity_poly.pdbx_strand_id
1 'polypeptide(L)' 'MKIDAFAHILTPEFYQTMLDIDASIPKKYPFIEIETLVNLDERIAKWPDKNTKQVISFANINPEDFVDGEEASKLA' A
#
# COMPACT_ATOMS: atom_id res chain seq x y z
N MET A 1 -10.94 -21.17 -9.90
CA MET A 1 -10.42 -19.79 -9.86
C MET A 1 -11.32 -18.97 -8.96
N LYS A 2 -10.76 -18.36 -7.92
CA LYS A 2 -11.43 -17.43 -7.01
C LYS A 2 -10.93 -16.01 -7.30
N ILE A 3 -11.82 -15.03 -7.18
CA ILE A 3 -11.46 -13.61 -7.24
C ILE A 3 -11.69 -13.04 -5.85
N ASP A 4 -10.62 -12.63 -5.21
CA ASP A 4 -10.67 -11.74 -4.06
C ASP A 4 -10.81 -10.32 -4.61
N ALA A 5 -12.02 -9.78 -4.51
CA ALA A 5 -12.40 -8.54 -5.19
C ALA A 5 -11.89 -7.28 -4.47
N PHE A 6 -11.33 -7.40 -3.26
CA PHE A 6 -10.94 -6.25 -2.46
C PHE A 6 -9.77 -6.56 -1.54
N ALA A 7 -8.57 -6.63 -2.12
CA ALA A 7 -7.32 -6.76 -1.38
C ALA A 7 -6.57 -5.41 -1.36
N HIS A 8 -5.75 -5.21 -0.34
CA HIS A 8 -4.97 -3.98 -0.21
C HIS A 8 -3.49 -4.23 -0.53
N ILE A 9 -2.80 -3.23 -1.08
CA ILE A 9 -1.36 -3.19 -1.29
C ILE A 9 -0.82 -1.80 -0.91
N LEU A 10 0.47 -1.71 -0.64
CA LEU A 10 1.20 -0.45 -0.61
C LEU A 10 2.51 -0.71 -1.37
N THR A 11 2.70 -0.11 -2.55
CA THR A 11 3.91 -0.42 -3.35
C THR A 11 5.14 0.24 -2.71
N PRO A 12 6.34 -0.34 -2.85
CA PRO A 12 7.56 0.23 -2.27
C PRO A 12 7.82 1.68 -2.70
N GLU A 13 7.60 2.00 -3.98
CA GLU A 13 7.82 3.34 -4.53
C GLU A 13 6.84 4.37 -3.97
N PHE A 14 5.55 4.02 -3.92
CA PHE A 14 4.52 4.89 -3.33
C PHE A 14 4.78 5.11 -1.84
N TYR A 15 5.07 4.02 -1.12
CA TYR A 15 5.35 4.11 0.31
C TYR A 15 6.58 4.97 0.60
N GLN A 16 7.66 4.82 -0.16
CA GLN A 16 8.84 5.65 0.01
C GLN A 16 8.55 7.13 -0.28
N THR A 17 7.76 7.42 -1.33
CA THR A 17 7.34 8.78 -1.65
C THR A 17 6.54 9.40 -0.49
N MET A 18 5.63 8.64 0.12
CA MET A 18 4.88 9.09 1.29
C MET A 18 5.77 9.29 2.52
N LEU A 19 6.80 8.46 2.72
CA LEU A 19 7.78 8.63 3.81
C LEU A 19 8.64 9.88 3.65
N ASP A 20 8.96 10.26 2.41
CA ASP A 20 9.71 11.49 2.12
C ASP A 20 8.88 12.74 2.45
N ILE A 21 7.54 12.64 2.36
CA ILE A 21 6.58 13.68 2.79
C ILE A 21 6.44 13.70 4.31
N ASP A 22 6.19 12.55 4.94
CA ASP A 22 6.01 12.44 6.39
C ASP A 22 6.64 11.15 6.96
N ALA A 23 7.85 11.28 7.50
CA ALA A 23 8.58 10.19 8.15
C ALA A 23 7.92 9.64 9.42
N SER A 24 6.84 10.26 9.93
CA SER A 24 6.08 9.77 11.09
C SER A 24 5.00 8.75 10.73
N ILE A 25 4.72 8.53 9.44
CA ILE A 25 3.75 7.56 8.93
C ILE A 25 3.85 6.16 9.60
N PRO A 26 5.03 5.54 9.78
CA PRO A 26 5.15 4.24 10.45
C PRO A 26 4.57 4.23 11.88
N LYS A 27 4.61 5.38 12.57
CA LYS A 27 4.06 5.51 13.94
C LYS A 27 2.54 5.71 13.95
N LYS A 28 2.00 6.30 12.87
CA LYS A 28 0.56 6.59 12.72
C LYS A 28 -0.22 5.38 12.22
N TYR A 29 0.42 4.53 11.41
CA TYR A 29 -0.23 3.43 10.70
C TYR A 29 0.42 2.08 11.03
N PRO A 30 -0.01 1.37 12.08
CA PRO A 30 0.64 0.13 12.53
C PRO A 30 0.55 -1.01 11.50
N PHE A 31 -0.38 -0.94 10.54
CA PHE A 31 -0.51 -1.95 9.49
C PHE A 31 0.68 -2.00 8.52
N ILE A 32 1.57 -1.00 8.54
CA ILE A 32 2.81 -0.99 7.76
C ILE A 32 3.75 -2.11 8.18
N GLU A 33 3.64 -2.61 9.42
CA GLU A 33 4.42 -3.75 9.91
C GLU A 33 4.08 -5.06 9.17
N ILE A 34 2.99 -5.11 8.41
CA ILE A 34 2.60 -6.27 7.60
C ILE A 34 3.48 -6.31 6.34
N GLU A 35 4.52 -7.13 6.36
CA GLU A 35 5.49 -7.21 5.25
C GLU A 35 4.84 -7.49 3.87
N THR A 36 3.83 -8.36 3.81
CA THR A 36 3.11 -8.69 2.55
C THR A 36 2.22 -7.56 2.02
N LEU A 37 2.01 -6.50 2.80
CA LEU A 37 1.34 -5.28 2.36
C LEU A 37 2.29 -4.37 1.58
N VAL A 38 3.52 -4.20 2.09
CA VAL A 38 4.51 -3.22 1.62
C VAL A 38 5.58 -3.82 0.68
N ASN A 39 5.75 -5.14 0.68
CA ASN A 39 6.72 -5.86 -0.13
C ASN A 39 6.03 -6.84 -1.09
N LEU A 40 6.16 -6.59 -2.39
CA LEU A 40 5.53 -7.39 -3.44
C LEU A 40 6.13 -8.80 -3.53
N ASP A 41 7.45 -8.94 -3.44
CA ASP A 41 8.12 -10.23 -3.51
C ASP A 41 7.70 -11.12 -2.34
N GLU A 42 7.59 -10.53 -1.15
CA GLU A 42 7.12 -11.23 0.05
C GLU A 42 5.66 -11.68 -0.08
N ARG A 43 4.79 -10.83 -0.65
CA ARG A 43 3.39 -11.17 -0.94
C ARG A 43 3.27 -12.33 -1.91
N ILE A 44 4.09 -12.35 -2.97
CA ILE A 44 4.10 -13.42 -3.96
C ILE A 44 4.64 -14.71 -3.35
N ALA A 45 5.70 -14.63 -2.54
CA ALA A 45 6.29 -15.80 -1.86
C ALA A 45 5.32 -16.44 -0.86
N LYS A 46 4.57 -15.62 -0.12
CA LYS A 46 3.56 -16.05 0.87
C LYS A 46 2.13 -16.05 0.32
N TRP A 47 1.96 -16.22 -0.99
CA TRP A 47 0.65 -16.12 -1.64
C TRP A 47 -0.38 -17.08 -1.00
N PRO A 48 -1.56 -16.59 -0.58
CA PRO A 48 -2.44 -17.34 0.32
C PRO A 48 -3.10 -18.56 -0.34
N ASP A 49 -3.36 -18.51 -1.64
CA ASP A 49 -4.01 -19.60 -2.39
C ASP A 49 -3.67 -19.53 -3.88
N LYS A 50 -3.08 -20.60 -4.42
CA LYS A 50 -2.64 -20.72 -5.82
C LYS A 50 -3.77 -20.55 -6.86
N ASN A 51 -5.03 -20.69 -6.47
CA ASN A 51 -6.21 -20.56 -7.33
C ASN A 51 -6.95 -19.22 -7.15
N THR A 52 -6.40 -18.30 -6.34
CA THR A 52 -6.96 -16.96 -6.09
C THR A 52 -6.20 -15.89 -6.86
N LYS A 53 -6.95 -14.97 -7.49
CA LYS A 53 -6.44 -13.68 -7.97
C LYS A 53 -7.03 -12.56 -7.12
N GLN A 54 -6.25 -11.51 -6.90
CA GLN A 54 -6.66 -10.36 -6.10
C GLN A 54 -6.84 -9.13 -6.99
N VAL A 55 -7.95 -8.43 -6.84
CA VAL A 55 -8.10 -7.05 -7.28
C VAL A 55 -7.57 -6.19 -6.14
N ILE A 56 -6.59 -5.34 -6.44
CA ILE A 56 -5.83 -4.59 -5.44
C ILE A 56 -6.21 -3.11 -5.43
N SER A 57 -6.33 -2.54 -4.24
CA SER A 57 -6.43 -1.10 -3.96
C SER A 57 -5.30 -0.69 -3.02
N PHE A 58 -4.95 0.61 -2.98
CA PHE A 58 -4.01 1.09 -1.98
C PHE A 58 -4.61 1.03 -0.58
N ALA A 59 -3.79 0.68 0.42
CA ALA A 59 -4.14 0.90 1.81
C ALA A 59 -4.27 2.41 2.09
N ASN A 60 -5.03 2.77 3.13
CA ASN A 60 -5.45 4.16 3.41
C ASN A 60 -4.30 5.04 3.96
N ILE A 61 -3.32 5.32 3.10
CA ILE A 61 -2.31 6.36 3.22
C ILE A 61 -2.47 7.19 1.95
N ASN A 62 -3.28 8.26 2.05
CA ASN A 62 -3.62 9.06 0.88
C ASN A 62 -2.84 10.38 0.91
N PRO A 63 -2.26 10.84 -0.21
CA PRO A 63 -1.47 12.07 -0.24
C PRO A 63 -2.19 13.31 0.29
N GLU A 64 -3.50 13.43 0.07
CA GLU A 64 -4.33 14.56 0.51
C GLU A 64 -4.42 14.73 2.04
N ASP A 65 -4.01 13.72 2.81
CA ASP A 65 -3.92 13.81 4.27
C ASP A 65 -2.62 14.50 4.73
N PHE A 66 -1.64 14.71 3.84
CA PHE A 66 -0.29 15.18 4.16
C PHE A 66 0.16 16.43 3.40
N VAL A 67 -0.33 16.63 2.18
CA VAL A 67 0.02 17.76 1.31
C VAL A 67 -1.23 18.47 0.80
N ASP A 68 -1.05 19.61 0.13
CA ASP A 68 -2.18 20.30 -0.50
C ASP A 68 -2.75 19.53 -1.70
N GLY A 69 -3.94 19.94 -2.17
CA GLY A 69 -4.64 19.22 -3.23
C GLY A 69 -3.92 19.25 -4.59
N GLU A 70 -3.09 20.26 -4.87
CA GLU A 70 -2.34 20.31 -6.12
C GLU A 70 -1.20 19.31 -6.09
N GLU A 71 -0.47 19.24 -4.98
CA GLU A 71 0.62 18.28 -4.77
C GLU A 71 0.09 16.84 -4.69
N ALA A 72 -1.00 16.61 -3.94
CA ALA A 72 -1.63 15.30 -3.82
C ALA A 72 -2.02 14.70 -5.19
N SER A 73 -2.54 15.54 -6.11
CA SER A 73 -2.94 15.11 -7.45
C SER A 73 -1.80 14.61 -8.34
N LYS A 74 -0.54 14.91 -7.99
CA LYS A 74 0.66 14.48 -8.72
C LYS A 74 1.24 13.17 -8.17
N LEU A 75 0.76 12.71 -7.01
CA LEU A 75 1.24 11.54 -6.28
C LEU A 75 0.31 10.32 -6.40
N ALA A 76 -0.87 10.50 -7.00
CA ALA A 76 -1.93 9.51 -7.17
C ALA A 76 -1.99 8.94 -8.59
#